data_AF-A0A5N8WDJ0-F1
#
_entry.id   AF-A0A5N8WDJ0-F1
#
_cell.length_a   1.000
_cell.length_b   1.000
_cell.length_c   1.000
_cell.angle_alpha   90.00
_cell.angle_beta   90.00
_cell.angle_gamma   90.00
#
_symmetry.space_group_name_H-M   'P 1'
#
loop_
_entity.id
_entity.type
_entity.pdbx_description
1 polymer ?
#
loop_
_entity_poly.entity_id
_entity_poly.type
_entity_poly.pdbx_seq_one_letter_code
_entity_poly.pdbx_strand_id
1 'polypeptide(L)'
;MSDIKGIVLKAAAELLGDKDPSAVDRWTADDHKQCGPTAGDGCEPLRRLIAGVPDSFRHEVQRVIADGDLVAVHGTYHGGGPLIAFDS
;
A
#
# COMPACT_ATOMS: atom_id res chain seq x y z
N MET A 1 1.78 -21.71 -8.72
CA MET A 1 0.97 -20.78 -7.90
C MET A 1 1.79 -19.53 -7.71
N SER A 2 1.29 -18.37 -8.14
CA SER A 2 1.96 -17.10 -7.85
C SER A 2 1.94 -16.86 -6.35
N ASP A 3 3.06 -16.46 -5.75
CA ASP A 3 3.12 -16.12 -4.33
C ASP A 3 2.49 -14.74 -4.12
N ILE A 4 1.17 -14.70 -3.92
CA ILE A 4 0.40 -13.46 -3.82
C ILE A 4 0.85 -12.58 -2.64
N LYS A 5 1.34 -13.22 -1.56
CA LYS A 5 1.97 -12.51 -0.44
C LYS A 5 3.21 -11.74 -0.89
N GLY A 6 4.08 -12.38 -1.66
CA GLY A 6 5.29 -11.77 -2.21
C GLY A 6 4.99 -10.62 -3.18
N ILE A 7 3.94 -10.74 -3.99
CA ILE A 7 3.46 -9.64 -4.85
C ILE A 7 3.06 -8.43 -3.99
N VAL A 8 2.22 -8.66 -2.98
CA VAL A 8 1.71 -7.57 -2.13
C VAL A 8 2.81 -6.97 -1.27
N LEU A 9 3.75 -7.78 -0.78
CA LEU A 9 4.94 -7.29 -0.08
C LEU A 9 5.83 -6.43 -0.98
N LYS A 10 6.00 -6.82 -2.25
CA LYS A 10 6.76 -6.03 -3.22
C LYS A 10 6.06 -4.70 -3.53
N ALA A 11 4.74 -4.72 -3.74
CA ALA A 11 3.96 -3.51 -3.92
C ALA A 11 4.09 -2.57 -2.72
N ALA A 12 3.95 -3.09 -1.50
CA ALA A 12 4.11 -2.29 -0.28
C ALA A 12 5.53 -1.72 -0.12
N ALA A 13 6.56 -2.47 -0.51
CA ALA A 13 7.94 -1.98 -0.49
C ALA A 13 8.14 -0.82 -1.48
N GLU A 14 7.68 -0.95 -2.72
CA GLU A 14 7.84 0.11 -3.74
C GLU A 14 6.99 1.35 -3.41
N LEU A 15 5.73 1.17 -3.00
CA LEU A 15 4.81 2.26 -2.71
C LEU A 15 5.14 3.00 -1.40
N LEU A 16 5.43 2.28 -0.33
CA LEU A 16 5.54 2.86 1.02
C LEU A 16 6.97 2.88 1.57
N GLY A 17 7.83 1.98 1.10
CA GLY A 17 9.25 1.95 1.45
C GLY A 17 10.05 2.90 0.57
N ASP A 18 10.01 2.67 -0.74
CA ASP A 18 10.73 3.47 -1.75
C ASP A 18 10.01 4.78 -2.08
N LYS A 19 8.72 4.88 -1.69
CA LYS A 19 7.87 6.06 -1.93
C LYS A 19 7.75 6.39 -3.42
N ASP A 20 7.75 5.37 -4.28
CA ASP A 20 7.76 5.50 -5.73
C ASP A 20 6.33 5.71 -6.26
N PRO A 21 5.95 6.91 -6.72
CA PRO A 21 4.60 7.15 -7.25
C PRO A 21 4.35 6.40 -8.56
N SER A 22 5.40 6.03 -9.30
CA SER A 22 5.25 5.24 -10.54
C SER A 22 4.88 3.77 -10.27
N ALA A 23 5.04 3.31 -9.02
CA ALA A 23 4.64 1.96 -8.61
C ALA A 23 3.12 1.77 -8.65
N VAL A 24 2.33 2.85 -8.58
CA VAL A 24 0.87 2.81 -8.72
C VAL A 24 0.47 2.19 -10.07
N ASP A 25 1.17 2.52 -11.15
CA ASP A 25 0.87 2.00 -12.50
C ASP A 25 1.09 0.48 -12.62
N ARG A 26 1.90 -0.10 -11.72
CA ARG A 26 2.26 -1.52 -11.71
C ARG A 26 1.35 -2.34 -10.82
N TRP A 27 0.91 -1.77 -9.71
CA TRP A 27 0.29 -2.51 -8.61
C TRP A 27 -1.18 -2.17 -8.38
N THR A 28 -1.70 -1.13 -9.03
CA THR A 28 -3.06 -0.63 -8.80
C THR A 28 -3.89 -0.74 -10.07
N ALA A 29 -5.09 -1.29 -9.95
CA ALA A 29 -6.06 -1.31 -11.05
C ALA A 29 -6.64 0.10 -11.28
N ASP A 30 -7.04 0.42 -12.51
CA ASP A 30 -7.58 1.75 -12.84
C ASP A 30 -8.83 2.12 -12.01
N ASP A 31 -9.65 1.13 -11.66
CA ASP A 31 -10.89 1.26 -10.88
C ASP A 31 -10.72 1.00 -9.39
N HIS A 32 -9.47 1.01 -8.91
CA HIS A 32 -9.13 0.81 -7.51
C HIS A 32 -9.88 1.75 -6.56
N LYS A 33 -10.43 1.17 -5.49
CA LYS A 33 -11.22 1.88 -4.48
C LYS A 33 -10.49 1.96 -3.17
N GLN A 34 -10.12 3.17 -2.78
CA GLN A 34 -9.45 3.37 -1.51
C GLN A 34 -10.50 3.61 -0.42
N CYS A 35 -10.61 2.67 0.53
CA CYS A 35 -11.56 2.79 1.65
C CYS A 35 -11.10 3.75 2.76
N GLY A 36 -9.89 4.30 2.66
CA GLY A 36 -9.33 5.22 3.65
C GLY A 36 -9.81 6.67 3.46
N PRO A 37 -9.99 7.46 4.53
CA PRO A 37 -10.50 8.83 4.44
C PRO A 37 -9.50 9.82 3.82
N THR A 38 -8.25 9.41 3.58
CA THR A 38 -7.11 10.30 3.29
C THR A 38 -6.73 10.37 1.81
N ALA A 39 -7.25 9.51 0.94
CA ALA A 39 -7.06 9.61 -0.50
C ALA A 39 -8.33 9.24 -1.25
N GLY A 40 -8.55 9.91 -2.38
CA GLY A 40 -9.67 9.63 -3.25
C GLY A 40 -9.48 8.33 -4.04
N ASP A 41 -10.57 7.85 -4.65
CA ASP A 41 -10.53 6.65 -5.49
C ASP A 41 -9.66 6.84 -6.75
N GLY A 42 -9.11 5.72 -7.23
CA GLY A 42 -8.32 5.64 -8.46
C GLY A 42 -6.83 5.96 -8.31
N CYS A 43 -6.10 5.77 -9.41
CA CYS A 43 -4.64 5.86 -9.43
C CYS A 43 -4.10 7.28 -9.16
N GLU A 44 -4.77 8.33 -9.66
CA GLU A 44 -4.23 9.69 -9.57
C GLU A 44 -4.16 10.24 -8.13
N PRO A 45 -5.23 10.12 -7.30
CA PRO A 45 -5.11 10.46 -5.89
C PRO A 45 -4.09 9.61 -5.13
N LEU A 46 -3.98 8.32 -5.45
CA LEU A 46 -2.98 7.44 -4.84
C LEU A 46 -1.56 7.87 -5.18
N ARG A 47 -1.26 8.21 -6.44
CA ARG A 47 0.06 8.75 -6.84
C ARG A 47 0.42 9.99 -6.03
N ARG A 48 -0.54 10.90 -5.83
CA ARG A 48 -0.32 12.13 -5.03
C ARG A 48 -0.08 11.81 -3.57
N LEU A 49 -0.78 10.82 -3.01
CA LEU A 49 -0.55 10.37 -1.64
C LEU A 49 0.87 9.82 -1.49
N ILE A 50 1.31 8.93 -2.38
CA ILE A 50 2.66 8.34 -2.35
C ILE A 50 3.74 9.41 -2.51
N ALA A 51 3.57 10.35 -3.45
CA ALA A 51 4.51 11.46 -3.63
C ALA A 51 4.59 12.41 -2.42
N GLY A 52 3.57 12.42 -1.57
CA GLY A 52 3.50 13.23 -0.35
C GLY A 52 4.02 12.52 0.91
N VAL A 53 4.45 11.25 0.82
CA VAL A 53 4.97 10.50 1.98
C VAL A 53 6.30 11.14 2.43
N PRO A 54 6.41 11.60 3.70
CA PRO A 54 7.61 12.28 4.16
C PRO A 54 8.78 11.32 4.33
N ASP A 55 10.01 11.83 4.27
CA ASP A 55 11.20 10.99 4.38
C ASP A 55 11.32 10.21 5.69
N SER A 56 10.79 10.80 6.77
CA SER A 56 10.74 10.19 8.09
C SER A 56 9.71 9.06 8.22
N PHE A 57 8.83 8.88 7.25
CA PHE A 57 7.86 7.80 7.26
C PHE A 57 8.55 6.44 7.10
N ARG A 58 8.11 5.46 7.87
CA ARG A 58 8.56 4.08 7.74
C ARG A 58 7.39 3.12 7.97
N HIS A 59 7.26 2.13 7.10
CA HIS A 59 6.34 1.01 7.27
C HIS A 59 7.11 -0.24 7.71
N GLU A 60 6.78 -0.78 8.87
CA GLU A 60 7.36 -2.03 9.39
C GLU A 60 6.30 -3.14 9.39
N VAL A 61 6.40 -4.05 8.41
CA VAL A 61 5.49 -5.19 8.27
C VAL A 61 5.76 -6.22 9.35
N GLN A 62 4.72 -6.62 10.08
CA GLN A 62 4.79 -7.62 11.15
C GLN A 62 4.09 -8.93 10.77
N ARG A 63 3.00 -8.86 9.99
CA ARG A 63 2.23 -10.04 9.58
C ARG A 63 1.66 -9.87 8.18
N VAL A 64 1.62 -10.96 7.43
CA VAL A 64 0.95 -11.06 6.13
C VAL A 64 0.05 -12.29 6.11
N ILE A 65 -1.24 -12.03 5.98
CA ILE A 65 -2.29 -13.05 5.96
C ILE A 65 -2.84 -13.09 4.54
N ALA A 66 -2.98 -14.30 3.97
CA ALA A 66 -3.59 -14.47 2.66
C ALA A 66 -4.75 -15.45 2.78
N ASP A 67 -5.85 -15.13 2.09
CA ASP A 67 -7.05 -15.96 1.96
C ASP A 67 -7.54 -15.88 0.52
N GLY A 68 -7.39 -16.95 -0.25
CA GLY A 68 -7.65 -16.93 -1.69
C GLY A 68 -6.76 -15.90 -2.42
N ASP A 69 -7.41 -14.93 -3.06
CA ASP A 69 -6.82 -13.79 -3.76
C ASP A 69 -6.70 -12.52 -2.89
N LEU A 70 -7.16 -12.58 -1.64
CA LEU A 70 -7.08 -11.46 -0.69
C LEU A 70 -5.81 -11.55 0.16
N VAL A 71 -5.18 -10.41 0.40
CA VAL A 71 -4.01 -10.30 1.28
C VAL A 71 -4.16 -9.12 2.22
N ALA A 72 -4.00 -9.37 3.52
CA ALA A 72 -3.93 -8.33 4.54
C ALA A 72 -2.48 -8.18 5.04
N VAL A 73 -1.97 -6.95 5.04
CA VAL A 73 -0.66 -6.59 5.60
C VAL A 73 -0.88 -5.81 6.89
N HIS A 74 -0.37 -6.34 8.00
CA HIS A 74 -0.39 -5.67 9.30
C HIS A 74 1.03 -5.25 9.68
N GLY A 75 1.18 -3.97 9.99
CA GLY A 75 2.46 -3.38 10.34
C GLY A 75 2.29 -2.10 11.14
N THR A 76 3.40 -1.54 11.59
CA THR A 76 3.45 -0.24 12.23
C THR A 76 3.87 0.81 11.22
N TYR A 77 3.16 1.94 11.18
CA TYR A 77 3.62 3.15 10.52
C TYR A 77 4.30 4.05 11.56
N HIS A 78 5.50 4.51 11.23
CA HIS A 78 6.22 5.51 11.99
C HIS A 78 6.07 6.86 11.28
N GLY A 79 5.81 7.93 12.03
CA GLY A 79 5.64 9.29 11.48
C GLY A 79 4.21 9.67 11.09
N GLY A 80 3.28 8.72 11.11
CA GLY A 80 1.83 8.92 11.15
C GLY A 80 1.27 7.91 12.14
N GLY A 81 0.25 8.26 12.93
CA GLY A 81 -0.32 7.38 13.96
C GLY A 81 -0.73 5.99 13.45
N PRO A 82 -1.14 5.06 14.34
CA PRO A 82 -1.44 3.69 13.95
C PRO A 82 -2.53 3.65 12.87
N LEU A 83 -2.23 3.06 11.71
CA LEU A 83 -3.17 2.87 10.61
C LEU A 83 -3.15 1.40 10.19
N ILE A 84 -4.33 0.81 10.09
CA ILE A 84 -4.53 -0.49 9.44
C ILE A 84 -5.19 -0.17 8.11
N ALA A 85 -4.50 -0.45 7.00
CA ALA A 85 -5.06 -0.33 5.67
C ALA A 85 -5.45 -1.72 5.17
N PHE A 86 -6.67 -1.84 4.64
CA PHE A 86 -7.10 -2.98 3.86
C PHE A 86 -7.35 -2.51 2.44
N ASP A 87 -6.88 -3.30 1.49
CA ASP A 87 -7.16 -3.13 0.09
C ASP A 87 -7.77 -4.42 -0.43
N SER A 88 -8.85 -4.30 -1.21
CA SER A 88 -9.65 -5.42 -1.72
C SER A 88 -9.85 -5.29 -3.21
#